data_AF-A0A3C1K5K5-F1
#
_entry.id   AF-A0A3C1K5K5-F1
#
_cell.length_a   1.000
_cell.length_b   1.000
_cell.length_c   1.000
_cell.angle_alpha   90.00
_cell.angle_beta   90.00
_cell.angle_gamma   90.00
#
_symmetry.space_group_name_H-M   'P 1'
#
loop_
_entity.id
_entity.type
_entity.pdbx_description
1 polymer ?
#
loop_
_entity_poly.entity_id
_entity_poly.type
_entity_poly.pdbx_seq_one_letter_code
_entity_poly.pdbx_strand_id
1 'polypeptide(L)'
;MDINMINEKINFIIEDLSPVGGEPKPESKLKDELGIDSLRLVELIVAIEEEFSIEFALSDFNTKNFSVVSDVYDLVGKYVC
;
A
#
# COMPACT_ATOMS: atom_id res chain seq x y z
N MET A 1 10.55 -1.57 -14.51
CA MET A 1 10.04 -0.38 -13.80
C MET A 1 10.91 -0.21 -12.57
N ASP A 2 11.48 0.97 -12.30
CA ASP A 2 12.38 1.14 -11.16
C ASP A 2 11.62 1.01 -9.83
N ILE A 3 12.08 0.15 -8.91
CA ILE A 3 11.45 -0.10 -7.60
C ILE A 3 11.27 1.20 -6.80
N ASN A 4 12.22 2.13 -6.90
CA ASN A 4 12.10 3.44 -6.24
C ASN A 4 10.86 4.21 -6.72
N MET A 5 10.57 4.16 -8.03
CA MET A 5 9.44 4.89 -8.62
C MET A 5 8.10 4.24 -8.25
N ILE A 6 8.08 2.92 -8.05
CA ILE A 6 6.92 2.18 -7.53
C ILE A 6 6.65 2.60 -6.07
N ASN A 7 7.68 2.59 -5.24
CA ASN A 7 7.55 2.95 -3.82
C ASN A 7 7.12 4.40 -3.62
N GLU A 8 7.64 5.35 -4.41
CA GLU A 8 7.20 6.75 -4.36
C GLU A 8 5.71 6.91 -4.70
N LYS A 9 5.24 6.21 -5.74
CA LYS A 9 3.80 6.22 -6.08
C LYS A 9 2.94 5.62 -4.97
N ILE A 10 3.36 4.48 -4.41
CA ILE A 10 2.65 3.84 -3.29
C ILE A 10 2.60 4.79 -2.10
N ASN A 11 3.71 5.45 -1.76
CA ASN A 11 3.76 6.44 -0.70
C ASN A 11 2.77 7.58 -0.91
N PHE A 12 2.69 8.10 -2.12
CA PHE A 12 1.74 9.16 -2.45
C PHE A 12 0.28 8.71 -2.22
N ILE A 13 -0.08 7.50 -2.64
CA ILE A 13 -1.43 6.94 -2.46
C ILE A 13 -1.71 6.72 -0.96
N ILE A 14 -0.74 6.19 -0.21
CA ILE A 14 -0.85 5.97 1.23
C ILE A 14 -1.04 7.30 1.98
N GLU A 15 -0.29 8.33 1.60
CA GLU A 15 -0.38 9.65 2.20
C GLU A 15 -1.76 10.28 1.94
N ASP A 16 -2.31 10.15 0.73
CA ASP A 16 -3.65 10.63 0.37
C ASP A 16 -4.76 9.93 1.19
N LEU A 17 -4.59 8.62 1.43
CA LEU A 17 -5.55 7.82 2.19
C LEU A 17 -5.36 7.90 3.72
N SER A 18 -4.26 8.46 4.20
CA SER A 18 -3.91 8.57 5.62
C SER A 18 -4.73 9.67 6.31
N PRO A 19 -5.68 9.34 7.20
CA PRO A 19 -6.51 10.34 7.88
C PRO A 19 -5.74 11.16 8.93
N VAL A 20 -4.64 10.64 9.45
CA VAL A 20 -3.84 11.30 10.50
C VAL A 20 -2.77 12.22 9.93
N GLY A 21 -2.44 12.07 8.65
CA GLY A 21 -1.34 12.79 8.01
C GLY A 21 0.01 12.33 8.53
N GLY A 22 0.91 11.94 7.64
CA GLY A 22 2.23 11.45 8.03
C GLY A 22 3.00 10.92 6.85
N GLU A 23 4.32 10.96 6.94
CA GLU A 23 5.21 10.44 5.91
C GLU A 23 5.28 8.91 6.02
N PRO A 24 4.78 8.16 5.03
CA PRO A 24 4.83 6.71 5.05
C PRO A 24 6.27 6.21 4.91
N LYS A 25 6.76 5.55 5.97
CA LYS A 25 8.06 4.85 5.96
C LYS A 25 7.84 3.35 5.82
N PRO A 26 8.80 2.59 5.28
CA PRO A 26 8.68 1.13 5.12
C PRO A 26 8.34 0.42 6.45
N GLU A 27 8.91 0.93 7.54
CA GLU A 27 8.72 0.46 8.90
C GLU A 27 7.53 1.09 9.63
N SER A 28 6.86 2.06 9.00
CA SER A 28 5.69 2.70 9.58
C SER A 28 4.50 1.78 9.60
N LYS A 29 3.77 1.84 10.70
CA LYS A 29 2.55 1.05 10.88
C LYS A 29 1.37 1.71 10.20
N LEU A 30 0.77 1.02 9.24
CA LEU A 30 -0.40 1.50 8.49
C LEU A 30 -1.53 1.90 9.43
N LYS A 31 -1.87 1.02 10.39
CA LYS A 31 -2.97 1.28 11.31
C LYS A 31 -2.61 2.23 12.46
N ASP A 32 -1.49 1.95 13.15
CA ASP A 32 -1.14 2.66 14.38
C ASP A 32 -0.56 4.06 14.11
N GLU A 33 0.19 4.26 13.03
CA GLU A 33 0.85 5.53 12.71
C GLU A 33 0.15 6.31 11.59
N LEU A 34 -0.36 5.61 10.57
CA LEU A 34 -1.02 6.25 9.42
C LEU A 34 -2.54 6.19 9.49
N GLY A 35 -3.13 5.56 10.52
CA GLY A 35 -4.59 5.48 10.68
C GLY A 35 -5.32 4.75 9.55
N ILE A 36 -4.61 3.94 8.77
CA ILE A 36 -5.16 3.13 7.69
C ILE A 36 -5.75 1.86 8.29
N ASP A 37 -7.07 1.86 8.43
CA ASP A 37 -7.85 0.70 8.84
C ASP A 37 -8.12 -0.27 7.68
N SER A 38 -8.71 -1.43 7.97
CA SER A 38 -8.98 -2.47 6.97
C SER A 38 -9.84 -2.03 5.78
N LEU A 39 -10.70 -1.02 5.96
CA LEU A 39 -11.48 -0.43 4.85
C LEU A 39 -10.58 0.39 3.91
N ARG A 40 -9.67 1.20 4.50
CA ARG A 40 -8.72 2.02 3.75
C ARG A 40 -7.67 1.18 3.04
N LEU A 41 -7.29 0.03 3.60
CA LEU A 41 -6.45 -0.94 2.90
C LEU A 41 -7.09 -1.44 1.61
N VAL A 42 -8.41 -1.64 1.58
CA VAL A 42 -9.11 -2.04 0.35
C VAL A 42 -9.05 -0.90 -0.68
N GLU A 43 -9.30 0.34 -0.26
CA GLU A 43 -9.18 1.51 -1.14
C GLU A 43 -7.74 1.68 -1.69
N LEU A 44 -6.73 1.50 -0.84
CA LEU A 44 -5.32 1.55 -1.21
C LEU A 44 -5.00 0.54 -2.32
N ILE A 45 -5.47 -0.70 -2.17
CA ILE A 45 -5.23 -1.75 -3.16
C ILE A 45 -5.89 -1.42 -4.48
N VAL A 46 -7.16 -1.00 -4.47
CA VAL A 46 -7.87 -0.61 -5.71
C VAL A 46 -7.16 0.56 -6.40
N ALA A 47 -6.72 1.57 -5.65
CA ALA A 47 -5.96 2.68 -6.21
C ALA A 47 -4.63 2.24 -6.85
N ILE A 48 -3.93 1.30 -6.21
CA ILE A 48 -2.70 0.70 -6.76
C ILE A 48 -3.01 -0.13 -8.02
N GLU A 49 -4.09 -0.91 -8.02
CA GLU A 49 -4.54 -1.69 -9.18
C GLU A 49 -4.78 -0.80 -10.40
N GLU A 50 -5.50 0.30 -10.21
CA GLU A 50 -5.75 1.27 -11.28
C GLU A 50 -4.46 2.00 -11.72
N GLU A 51 -3.64 2.44 -10.78
CA GLU A 51 -2.41 3.22 -11.05
C GLU A 51 -1.35 2.39 -11.81
N PHE A 52 -1.20 1.11 -11.44
CA PHE A 52 -0.24 0.21 -12.08
C PHE A 52 -0.88 -0.68 -13.15
N SER A 53 -2.19 -0.57 -13.38
CA SER A 53 -2.97 -1.43 -14.29
C SER A 53 -2.74 -2.93 -14.01
N ILE A 54 -2.79 -3.31 -12.73
CA ILE A 54 -2.65 -4.68 -12.23
C ILE A 54 -3.94 -5.12 -11.53
N GLU A 55 -4.16 -6.43 -11.39
CA GLU A 55 -5.25 -7.00 -10.58
C GLU A 55 -4.65 -7.92 -9.52
N PHE A 56 -4.82 -7.58 -8.24
CA PHE A 56 -4.43 -8.43 -7.14
C PHE A 56 -5.48 -9.51 -6.91
N ALA A 57 -5.02 -10.74 -6.65
CA ALA A 57 -5.92 -11.78 -6.25
C ALA A 57 -6.40 -11.51 -4.82
N LEU A 58 -7.70 -11.62 -4.55
CA LEU A 58 -8.27 -11.58 -3.20
C LEU A 58 -7.65 -12.64 -2.26
N SER A 59 -7.03 -13.68 -2.81
CA SER A 59 -6.29 -14.69 -2.03
C SER A 59 -4.90 -14.20 -1.57
N ASP A 60 -4.26 -13.29 -2.30
CA ASP A 60 -3.01 -12.63 -1.91
C ASP A 60 -3.29 -11.44 -0.97
N PHE A 61 -4.44 -10.80 -1.10
CA PHE A 61 -4.87 -9.73 -0.20
C PHE A 61 -5.47 -10.28 1.11
N ASN A 62 -4.60 -10.51 2.10
CA ASN A 62 -5.04 -10.81 3.46
C ASN A 62 -4.73 -9.62 4.39
N THR A 63 -5.77 -8.91 4.83
CA THR A 63 -5.68 -7.75 5.75
C THR A 63 -4.94 -8.05 7.06
N LYS A 64 -4.76 -9.32 7.43
CA LYS A 64 -3.96 -9.71 8.60
C LYS A 64 -2.44 -9.62 8.39
N ASN A 65 -1.97 -9.65 7.15
CA ASN A 65 -0.54 -9.58 6.82
C ASN A 65 -0.06 -8.15 6.57
N PHE A 66 -0.97 -7.18 6.36
CA PHE A 66 -0.60 -5.78 6.15
C PHE A 66 -0.56 -5.02 7.48
N SER A 67 0.62 -4.98 8.09
CA SER A 67 0.84 -4.24 9.33
C SER A 67 1.70 -3.00 9.11
N VAL A 68 2.65 -3.07 8.17
CA VAL A 68 3.58 -1.99 7.84
C VAL A 68 3.56 -1.66 6.36
N VAL A 69 4.03 -0.47 5.99
CA VAL A 69 4.08 -0.03 4.58
C VAL A 69 4.94 -0.96 3.73
N SER A 70 6.00 -1.57 4.29
CA SER A 70 6.82 -2.54 3.57
C SER A 70 6.01 -3.70 2.99
N ASP A 71 4.98 -4.17 3.70
CA ASP A 71 4.13 -5.27 3.23
C ASP A 71 3.43 -4.91 1.91
N VAL A 72 3.09 -3.63 1.73
CA VAL A 72 2.47 -3.10 0.51
C VAL A 72 3.48 -3.12 -0.63
N TYR A 73 4.72 -2.65 -0.39
CA TYR A 73 5.77 -2.68 -1.40
C TYR A 73 6.08 -4.09 -1.89
N ASP A 74 6.17 -5.05 -0.96
CA ASP A 74 6.39 -6.46 -1.29
C ASP A 74 5.25 -7.04 -2.14
N LEU A 75 4.00 -6.67 -1.81
CA LEU A 75 2.84 -7.08 -2.61
C LEU A 75 2.92 -6.50 -4.03
N VAL A 76 3.06 -5.17 -4.18
CA VAL A 76 3.10 -4.54 -5.50
C VAL A 76 4.29 -5.06 -6.31
N GLY A 77 5.45 -5.20 -5.66
CA GLY A 77 6.66 -5.75 -6.27
C GLY A 77 6.43 -7.14 -6.86
N LYS A 78 5.62 -8.00 -6.22
CA LYS A 78 5.31 -9.34 -6.74
C LYS A 78 4.51 -9.33 -8.05
N TYR A 79 3.76 -8.27 -8.34
CA TYR A 79 2.89 -8.15 -9.52
C TYR A 79 3.49 -7.27 -10.63
N VAL A 80 4.34 -6.31 -10.26
CA VAL A 80 4.90 -5.30 -11.18
C VAL A 80 6.33 -5.64 -11.64
N CYS A 81 7.05 -6.53 -10.95
CA CYS A 81 8.37 -7.02 -11.38
C CYS A 81 8.31 -8.27 -12.26
#